data_AF-A0A944ADV2-F1
#
_entry.id   AF-A0A944ADV2-F1
#
_cell.length_a   1.000
_cell.length_b   1.000
_cell.length_c   1.000
_cell.angle_alpha   90.00
_cell.angle_beta   90.00
_cell.angle_gamma   90.00
#
_symmetry.space_group_name_H-M   'P 1'
#
loop_
_entity.id
_entity.type
_entity.pdbx_description
1 polymer ?
#
loop_
_entity_poly.entity_id
_entity_poly.type
_entity_poly.pdbx_seq_one_letter_code
_entity_poly.pdbx_strand_id
1 'polypeptide(L)'
;MKLFVKLSLIICTLLCCVPSHAQTEGGNEVFVPITKYLTLGDAESLSAWFADNLEISVLSLPTNSSKSQAKRILKSFFDSHTPRSFSVDHIAGRPNQKCAMGTLSAGGESMNVTIFLSRKERGYKIQQLKIERVQ
;
A
#
# COMPACT_ATOMS: atom_id res chain seq x y z
N MET A 1 32.30 37.67 60.62
CA MET A 1 33.20 38.03 59.49
C MET A 1 32.55 37.55 58.21
N LYS A 2 32.43 38.45 57.23
CA LYS A 2 31.78 38.27 55.93
C LYS A 2 32.58 37.27 55.09
N LEU A 3 31.89 36.41 54.32
CA LEU A 3 32.18 36.10 52.90
C LEU A 3 31.21 35.00 52.43
N PHE A 4 30.09 35.35 51.80
CA PHE A 4 29.95 35.37 50.33
C PHE A 4 30.55 34.14 49.65
N VAL A 5 29.71 33.18 49.29
CA VAL A 5 29.62 32.69 47.90
C VAL A 5 28.18 32.20 47.66
N LYS A 6 27.35 33.06 47.07
CA LYS A 6 26.25 32.61 46.22
C LYS A 6 26.91 32.09 44.94
N LEU A 7 26.77 30.81 44.64
CA LEU A 7 27.02 30.32 43.29
C LEU A 7 25.77 29.58 42.82
N SER A 8 24.81 30.40 42.39
CA SER A 8 23.75 29.98 41.47
C SER A 8 24.41 29.53 40.18
N LEU A 9 24.53 28.22 39.98
CA LEU A 9 24.86 27.66 38.68
C LEU A 9 23.59 27.09 38.06
N ILE A 10 22.86 27.97 37.37
CA ILE A 10 21.94 27.60 36.30
C ILE A 10 22.82 27.01 35.19
N ILE A 11 22.66 25.74 34.83
CA ILE A 11 23.05 25.24 33.50
C ILE A 11 22.36 23.91 33.16
N CYS A 12 21.80 23.92 31.95
CA CYS A 12 21.39 22.82 31.09
C CYS A 12 20.27 21.87 31.53
N THR A 13 19.04 22.24 31.13
CA THR A 13 18.27 21.47 30.14
C THR A 13 18.87 20.12 29.75
N LEU A 14 18.21 19.02 30.13
CA LEU A 14 17.52 18.18 29.15
C LEU A 14 16.60 17.22 29.91
N LEU A 15 15.38 17.70 30.16
CA LEU A 15 14.23 16.84 30.32
C LEU A 15 14.01 16.19 28.96
N CYS A 16 14.71 15.09 28.67
CA CYS A 16 14.35 14.18 27.58
C CYS A 16 13.07 13.46 27.99
N CYS A 17 11.96 14.21 28.04
CA CYS A 17 10.67 13.65 27.74
C CYS A 17 10.73 13.33 26.24
N VAL A 18 11.31 12.18 25.90
CA VAL A 18 11.21 11.65 24.56
C VAL A 18 9.70 11.46 24.36
N PRO A 19 9.02 12.19 23.46
CA PRO A 19 7.74 11.69 23.02
C PRO A 19 8.10 10.34 22.39
N SER A 20 7.69 9.25 23.05
CA SER A 20 7.53 7.97 22.38
C SER A 20 6.69 8.27 21.16
N HIS A 21 7.35 8.53 20.03
CA HIS A 21 6.74 8.35 18.74
C HIS A 21 6.36 6.88 18.79
N ALA A 22 5.07 6.63 18.99
CA ALA A 22 4.51 5.35 18.64
C ALA A 22 4.97 5.10 17.21
N GLN A 23 5.96 4.21 17.05
CA GLN A 23 6.28 3.65 15.77
C GLN A 23 5.11 2.73 15.46
N THR A 24 3.99 3.32 15.05
CA THR A 24 3.04 2.59 14.23
C THR A 24 3.81 2.28 12.96
N GLU A 25 4.26 1.03 12.85
CA GLU A 25 4.87 0.53 11.62
C GLU A 25 3.94 0.95 10.48
N GLY A 26 4.44 1.83 9.60
CA GLY A 26 3.78 2.32 8.37
C GLY A 26 3.60 1.20 7.34
N GLY A 27 3.15 0.04 7.79
CA GLY A 27 3.02 -1.16 6.99
C GLY A 27 1.85 -1.09 6.02
N ASN A 28 0.84 -0.29 6.34
CA ASN A 28 -0.41 -0.17 5.61
C ASN A 28 -0.44 1.05 4.67
N GLU A 29 0.37 2.08 4.93
CA GLU A 29 0.33 3.34 4.18
C GLU A 29 0.63 3.16 2.69
N VAL A 30 1.47 2.18 2.34
CA VAL A 30 1.79 1.85 0.94
C VAL A 30 0.56 1.41 0.14
N PHE A 31 -0.45 0.85 0.79
CA PHE A 31 -1.69 0.42 0.13
C PHE A 31 -2.70 1.56 -0.02
N VAL A 32 -2.59 2.67 0.72
CA VAL A 32 -3.53 3.80 0.64
C VAL A 32 -3.73 4.30 -0.80
N PRO A 33 -2.68 4.66 -1.56
CA PRO A 33 -2.86 5.09 -2.95
C PRO A 33 -3.35 3.96 -3.85
N ILE A 34 -2.91 2.72 -3.62
CA ILE A 34 -3.34 1.54 -4.41
C ILE A 34 -4.84 1.31 -4.24
N THR A 35 -5.34 1.33 -3.01
CA THR A 35 -6.77 1.20 -2.66
C THR A 35 -7.59 2.32 -3.28
N LYS A 36 -7.08 3.56 -3.27
CA LYS A 36 -7.72 4.70 -3.93
C LYS A 36 -7.89 4.44 -5.44
N TYR A 37 -6.82 4.03 -6.14
CA TYR A 37 -6.89 3.83 -7.59
C TYR A 37 -7.74 2.63 -8.00
N LEU A 38 -7.77 1.56 -7.19
CA LEU A 38 -8.71 0.45 -7.37
C LEU A 38 -10.16 0.91 -7.20
N THR A 39 -10.44 1.70 -6.17
CA THR A 39 -11.78 2.25 -5.91
C THR A 39 -12.25 3.15 -7.07
N LEU A 40 -11.36 3.95 -7.64
CA LEU A 40 -11.66 4.86 -8.75
C LEU A 40 -11.70 4.17 -10.12
N GLY A 41 -11.25 2.92 -10.24
CA GLY A 41 -11.02 2.29 -11.54
C GLY A 41 -9.94 2.98 -12.38
N ASP A 42 -8.99 3.66 -11.73
CA ASP A 42 -7.92 4.41 -12.39
C ASP A 42 -6.72 3.51 -12.69
N ALA A 43 -6.82 2.74 -13.76
CA ALA A 43 -5.74 1.87 -14.23
C ALA A 43 -4.47 2.64 -14.64
N GLU A 44 -4.58 3.91 -15.03
CA GLU A 44 -3.43 4.73 -15.42
C GLU A 44 -2.57 5.03 -14.18
N SER A 45 -3.18 5.63 -13.15
CA SER A 45 -2.49 5.94 -11.90
C SER A 45 -2.03 4.68 -11.17
N LEU A 46 -2.82 3.61 -11.20
CA LEU A 46 -2.42 2.34 -10.60
C LEU A 46 -1.20 1.73 -11.30
N SER A 47 -1.05 1.91 -12.61
CA SER A 47 0.11 1.38 -13.34
C SER A 47 1.45 1.96 -12.89
N ALA A 48 1.46 3.14 -12.26
CA ALA A 48 2.66 3.70 -11.64
C ALA A 48 3.23 2.80 -10.54
N TRP A 49 2.39 1.95 -9.94
CA TRP A 49 2.74 1.00 -8.87
C TRP A 49 3.17 -0.36 -9.40
N PHE A 50 2.94 -0.68 -10.67
CA PHE A 50 3.35 -1.97 -11.25
C PHE A 50 4.87 -2.09 -11.34
N ALA A 51 5.38 -3.29 -11.07
CA ALA A 51 6.70 -3.67 -11.52
C ALA A 51 6.75 -3.71 -13.05
N ASP A 52 7.93 -3.65 -13.64
CA ASP A 52 8.09 -3.68 -15.10
C ASP A 52 7.53 -4.97 -15.70
N ASN A 53 7.67 -6.07 -14.94
CA ASN A 53 7.01 -7.35 -15.18
C ASN A 53 6.29 -7.78 -13.89
N LEU A 54 5.04 -8.21 -14.03
CA LEU A 54 4.19 -8.68 -12.93
C LEU A 54 3.30 -9.83 -13.40
N GLU A 55 2.87 -10.66 -12.45
CA GLU A 55 1.82 -11.64 -12.68
C GLU A 55 0.46 -10.96 -12.50
N ILE A 56 -0.46 -11.16 -13.44
CA ILE A 56 -1.82 -10.66 -13.35
C ILE A 56 -2.82 -11.78 -13.67
N SER A 57 -3.87 -11.87 -12.86
CA SER A 57 -5.00 -12.78 -13.05
C SER A 57 -6.27 -11.99 -12.78
N VAL A 58 -7.07 -11.74 -13.81
CA VAL A 58 -8.32 -11.00 -13.69
C VAL A 58 -9.41 -11.86 -14.32
N LEU A 59 -10.13 -12.61 -13.47
CA LEU A 59 -11.17 -13.56 -13.88
C LEU A 59 -10.67 -14.62 -14.89
N SER A 60 -9.36 -14.84 -14.91
CA SER A 60 -8.66 -15.69 -15.87
C SER A 60 -7.51 -16.42 -15.18
N LEU A 61 -6.88 -17.35 -15.89
CA LEU A 61 -5.61 -17.92 -15.45
C LEU A 61 -4.53 -16.84 -15.30
N PRO A 62 -3.59 -16.99 -14.35
CA PRO A 62 -2.47 -16.07 -14.19
C PRO A 62 -1.60 -16.01 -15.43
N THR A 63 -1.12 -14.81 -15.75
CA THR A 63 -0.18 -14.57 -16.84
C THR A 63 0.89 -13.57 -16.43
N ASN A 64 2.13 -13.81 -16.87
CA ASN A 64 3.21 -12.83 -16.76
C ASN A 64 3.02 -11.75 -17.81
N SER A 65 2.97 -10.49 -17.38
CA SER A 65 2.71 -9.35 -18.23
C SER A 65 3.72 -8.24 -18.00
N SER A 66 4.03 -7.47 -19.05
CA SER A 66 4.65 -6.17 -18.88
C SER A 66 3.70 -5.21 -18.16
N LYS A 67 4.24 -4.18 -17.51
CA LYS A 67 3.44 -3.07 -16.95
C LYS A 67 2.39 -2.53 -17.93
N SER A 68 2.74 -2.36 -19.20
CA SER A 68 1.83 -1.84 -20.21
C SER A 68 0.68 -2.80 -20.54
N GLN A 69 0.95 -4.11 -20.58
CA GLN A 69 -0.06 -5.15 -20.80
C GLN A 69 -1.00 -5.26 -19.61
N ALA A 70 -0.45 -5.32 -18.38
CA ALA A 70 -1.24 -5.36 -17.16
C ALA A 70 -2.16 -4.13 -17.03
N LYS A 71 -1.68 -2.94 -17.40
CA LYS A 71 -2.51 -1.72 -17.47
C LYS A 71 -3.70 -1.90 -18.42
N ARG A 72 -3.47 -2.44 -19.63
CA ARG A 72 -4.55 -2.66 -20.61
C ARG A 72 -5.56 -3.72 -20.13
N ILE A 73 -5.09 -4.82 -19.54
CA ILE A 73 -5.94 -5.86 -18.96
C ILE A 73 -6.85 -5.24 -17.90
N LEU A 74 -6.26 -4.50 -16.95
CA LEU A 74 -7.02 -3.93 -15.85
C LEU A 74 -7.97 -2.80 -16.31
N LYS A 75 -7.55 -2.00 -17.28
CA LYS A 75 -8.44 -1.00 -17.90
C LYS A 75 -9.66 -1.65 -18.55
N SER A 76 -9.46 -2.70 -19.35
CA SER A 76 -10.55 -3.46 -19.97
C SER A 76 -11.51 -4.04 -18.93
N PHE A 77 -10.96 -4.54 -17.82
CA PHE A 77 -11.75 -5.01 -16.69
C PHE A 77 -12.58 -3.87 -16.06
N PHE A 78 -12.01 -2.70 -15.77
CA PHE A 78 -12.77 -1.59 -15.19
C PHE A 78 -13.82 -0.99 -16.15
N ASP A 79 -13.53 -1.00 -17.46
CA ASP A 79 -14.47 -0.55 -18.49
C ASP A 79 -15.70 -1.49 -18.58
N SER A 80 -15.51 -2.79 -18.31
CA SER A 80 -16.59 -3.80 -18.30
C SER A 80 -17.26 -3.98 -16.93
N HIS A 81 -16.51 -3.75 -15.85
CA HIS A 81 -16.93 -3.89 -14.46
C HIS A 81 -16.55 -2.62 -13.72
N THR A 82 -17.40 -1.59 -13.82
CA THR A 82 -17.12 -0.29 -13.18
C THR A 82 -16.97 -0.46 -11.67
N PRO A 83 -15.80 -0.14 -11.08
CA PRO A 83 -15.59 -0.20 -9.63
C PRO A 83 -16.52 0.74 -8.87
N ARG A 84 -16.98 0.29 -7.71
CA ARG A 84 -17.81 1.07 -6.78
C ARG A 84 -17.13 1.26 -5.43
N SER A 85 -16.48 0.21 -4.94
CA SER A 85 -15.75 0.23 -3.68
C SER A 85 -14.69 -0.84 -3.65
N PHE A 86 -13.60 -0.58 -2.95
CA PHE A 86 -12.61 -1.58 -2.58
C PHE A 86 -12.31 -1.47 -1.09
N SER A 87 -12.49 -2.56 -0.35
CA SER A 87 -12.17 -2.68 1.07
C SER A 87 -11.00 -3.62 1.25
N VAL A 88 -10.05 -3.26 2.11
CA VAL A 88 -8.94 -4.15 2.50
C VAL A 88 -9.30 -4.83 3.80
N ASP A 89 -9.36 -6.15 3.78
CA ASP A 89 -9.80 -6.97 4.91
C ASP A 89 -8.61 -7.51 5.71
N HIS A 90 -7.47 -7.71 5.04
CA HIS A 90 -6.25 -8.21 5.66
C HIS A 90 -5.01 -7.64 5.01
N ILE A 91 -4.03 -7.24 5.85
CA ILE A 91 -2.69 -6.84 5.41
C ILE A 91 -1.68 -7.70 6.15
N ALA A 92 -0.74 -8.28 5.40
CA ALA A 92 0.39 -9.02 5.94
C ALA A 92 1.68 -8.60 5.25
N GLY A 93 2.83 -8.84 5.87
CA GLY A 93 4.10 -8.62 5.18
C GLY A 93 5.31 -8.53 6.08
N ARG A 94 6.46 -8.51 5.43
CA ARG A 94 7.79 -8.22 5.98
C ARG A 94 8.33 -6.96 5.30
N PRO A 95 9.47 -6.39 5.74
CA PRO A 95 10.02 -5.18 5.13
C PRO A 95 10.24 -5.26 3.60
N ASN A 96 10.52 -6.43 3.03
CA ASN A 96 10.77 -6.54 1.59
C ASN A 96 9.56 -7.03 0.77
N GLN A 97 8.48 -7.50 1.43
CA GLN A 97 7.31 -8.07 0.77
C GLN A 97 6.05 -7.77 1.57
N LYS A 98 5.02 -7.24 0.92
CA LYS A 98 3.74 -6.93 1.56
C LYS A 98 2.60 -7.51 0.74
N CYS A 99 1.52 -7.88 1.40
CA CYS A 99 0.31 -8.38 0.77
C CYS A 99 -0.90 -7.69 1.37
N ALA A 100 -1.87 -7.36 0.52
CA ALA A 100 -3.21 -6.97 0.93
C ALA A 100 -4.24 -7.89 0.28
N MET A 101 -5.21 -8.33 1.07
CA MET A 101 -6.38 -9.07 0.62
C MET A 101 -7.62 -8.24 0.93
N GLY A 102 -8.56 -8.20 0.00
CA GLY A 102 -9.74 -7.37 0.12
C GLY A 102 -10.83 -7.73 -0.86
N THR A 103 -11.90 -6.96 -0.80
CA THR A 103 -13.12 -7.16 -1.59
C THR A 103 -13.39 -5.96 -2.49
N LEU A 104 -13.52 -6.20 -3.79
CA LEU A 104 -13.87 -5.20 -4.81
C LEU A 104 -15.33 -5.40 -5.23
N SER A 105 -16.15 -4.36 -5.08
CA SER A 105 -17.47 -4.31 -5.71
C SER A 105 -17.33 -3.62 -7.07
N ALA A 106 -17.63 -4.34 -8.16
CA ALA A 106 -17.49 -3.85 -9.52
C ALA A 106 -18.51 -4.50 -10.46
N GLY A 107 -19.14 -3.73 -11.34
CA GLY A 107 -20.11 -4.28 -12.30
C GLY A 107 -21.35 -4.95 -11.68
N GLY A 108 -21.64 -4.71 -10.40
CA GLY A 108 -22.70 -5.39 -9.66
C GLY A 108 -22.28 -6.73 -9.05
N GLU A 109 -21.04 -7.17 -9.26
CA GLU A 109 -20.45 -8.36 -8.64
C GLU A 109 -19.55 -7.96 -7.45
N SER A 110 -19.35 -8.90 -6.54
CA SER A 110 -18.31 -8.83 -5.49
C SER A 110 -17.18 -9.78 -5.87
N MET A 111 -15.94 -9.32 -5.76
CA MET A 111 -14.74 -10.05 -6.18
C MET A 111 -13.65 -9.96 -5.12
N ASN A 112 -12.93 -11.07 -4.91
CA ASN A 112 -11.75 -11.09 -4.07
C ASN A 112 -10.57 -10.48 -4.83
N VAL A 113 -9.83 -9.60 -4.16
CA VAL A 113 -8.61 -8.99 -4.69
C VAL A 113 -7.44 -9.34 -3.78
N THR A 114 -6.36 -9.83 -4.37
CA THR A 114 -5.09 -10.06 -3.68
C THR A 114 -3.97 -9.29 -4.38
N ILE A 115 -3.19 -8.54 -3.61
CA ILE A 115 -2.13 -7.67 -4.12
C ILE A 115 -0.83 -8.02 -3.40
N PHE A 116 0.19 -8.45 -4.15
CA PHE A 116 1.52 -8.65 -3.60
C PHE A 116 2.47 -7.56 -4.07
N LEU A 117 3.11 -6.91 -3.10
CA LEU A 117 4.13 -5.90 -3.28
C LEU A 117 5.51 -6.46 -2.94
N SER A 118 6.51 -6.08 -3.73
CA SER A 118 7.92 -6.32 -3.43
C SER A 118 8.68 -5.00 -3.37
N ARG A 119 9.59 -4.87 -2.40
CA ARG A 119 10.46 -3.70 -2.28
C ARG A 119 11.48 -3.68 -3.43
N LYS A 120 11.55 -2.56 -4.13
CA LYS A 120 12.55 -2.22 -5.15
C LYS A 120 13.37 -1.03 -4.66
N GLU A 121 14.38 -0.63 -5.43
CA GLU A 121 15.22 0.53 -5.08
C GLU A 121 14.41 1.81 -4.84
N ARG A 122 13.35 2.02 -5.65
CA ARG A 122 12.46 3.19 -5.59
C ARG A 122 11.13 2.89 -4.90
N GLY A 123 11.17 2.12 -3.82
CA GLY A 123 9.98 1.77 -3.02
C GLY A 123 9.29 0.48 -3.45
N TYR A 124 8.05 0.27 -3.01
CA TYR A 124 7.30 -0.95 -3.31
C TYR A 124 6.68 -0.92 -4.71
N LYS A 125 6.64 -2.08 -5.35
CA LYS A 125 5.95 -2.31 -6.62
C LYS A 125 5.07 -3.56 -6.55
N ILE A 126 3.92 -3.50 -7.21
CA ILE A 126 3.02 -4.64 -7.41
C ILE A 126 3.72 -5.66 -8.30
N GLN A 127 4.00 -6.83 -7.74
CA GLN A 127 4.57 -7.97 -8.46
C GLN A 127 3.50 -9.00 -8.83
N GLN A 128 2.38 -9.01 -8.11
CA GLN A 128 1.22 -9.84 -8.45
C GLN A 128 -0.08 -9.12 -8.11
N LEU A 129 -1.06 -9.18 -9.01
CA LEU A 129 -2.42 -8.72 -8.81
C LEU A 129 -3.41 -9.80 -9.25
N LYS A 130 -4.27 -10.22 -8.33
CA LYS A 130 -5.32 -11.21 -8.58
C LYS A 130 -6.69 -10.62 -8.29
N ILE A 131 -7.62 -10.78 -9.22
CA ILE A 131 -9.05 -10.47 -9.07
C ILE A 131 -9.83 -11.72 -9.47
N GLU A 132 -10.58 -12.27 -8.53
CA GLU A 132 -11.34 -13.51 -8.71
C GLU A 132 -12.76 -13.37 -8.17
N ARG A 133 -13.69 -14.17 -8.69
CA ARG A 133 -15.05 -14.23 -8.13
C ARG A 133 -14.99 -14.83 -6.73
N VAL A 134 -15.90 -14.37 -5.87
CA VAL A 134 -16.19 -15.05 -4.61
C VAL A 134 -16.71 -16.45 -4.99
N GLN A 135 -16.04 -17.50 -4.50
CA GLN A 135 -16.45 -18.89 -4.69
C GLN A 135 -17.53 -19.28 -3.69
#